data_AF-A0A6A6L5Y3-F1
#
_entry.id   AF-A0A6A6L5Y3-F1
#
_cell.length_a   1.000
_cell.length_b   1.000
_cell.length_c   1.000
_cell.angle_alpha   90.00
_cell.angle_beta   90.00
_cell.angle_gamma   90.00
#
_symmetry.space_group_name_H-M   'P 1'
#
loop_
_entity.id
_entity.type
_entity.pdbx_description
1 polymer ?
#
loop_
_entity_poly.entity_id
_entity_poly.type
_entity_poly.pdbx_seq_one_letter_code
_entity_poly.pdbx_strand_id
1 'polypeptide(L)'
;MGIVEEAHNVKVLGTGEQVLVLAHGFGTDQSVWKHLVPHLLDDFKVILYDNMGAVGHSVSGMIGAIASLSRPDLFSKIVMISASPRYLNDVDYYGGFEQDDLNQLFEAMQSNYKAWCSGFAPLAVGGDMDSVAVQEFSRTLFNMRPDIALSVAQNIFQSDMRQILHLVTVPCRILQSMKDLAVQWCV
;
A
#
# COMPACT_ATOMS: atom_id res chain seq x y z
N MET A 1 -14.38 -19.50 8.91
CA MET A 1 -13.70 -18.83 7.78
C MET A 1 -13.32 -19.89 6.78
N GLY A 2 -13.37 -19.59 5.48
CA GLY A 2 -12.93 -20.49 4.42
C GLY A 2 -11.42 -20.36 4.18
N ILE A 3 -10.94 -21.11 3.19
CA ILE A 3 -9.50 -21.17 2.84
C ILE A 3 -8.95 -19.82 2.39
N VAL A 4 -9.76 -19.00 1.72
CA VAL A 4 -9.35 -17.67 1.24
C VAL A 4 -9.16 -16.74 2.44
N GLU A 5 -10.10 -16.74 3.37
CA GLU A 5 -10.03 -15.88 4.55
C GLU A 5 -8.85 -16.25 5.45
N GLU A 6 -8.57 -17.54 5.60
CA GLU A 6 -7.41 -18.02 6.36
C GLU A 6 -6.10 -17.61 5.69
N ALA A 7 -5.97 -17.82 4.37
CA ALA A 7 -4.76 -17.46 3.62
C ALA A 7 -4.44 -15.95 3.69
N HIS A 8 -5.47 -15.11 3.76
CA HIS A 8 -5.34 -13.65 3.84
C HIS A 8 -5.42 -13.11 5.27
N ASN A 9 -5.35 -13.95 6.31
CA ASN A 9 -5.48 -13.55 7.71
C ASN A 9 -6.66 -12.58 7.95
N VAL A 10 -7.80 -12.85 7.31
CA VAL A 10 -8.95 -11.94 7.35
C VAL A 10 -9.44 -11.80 8.79
N LYS A 11 -9.72 -10.56 9.20
CA LYS A 11 -10.37 -10.26 10.49
C LYS A 11 -11.61 -9.42 10.23
N VAL A 12 -12.70 -9.78 10.90
CA VAL A 12 -13.95 -9.02 10.88
C VAL A 12 -14.21 -8.54 12.30
N LEU A 13 -14.27 -7.22 12.48
CA LEU A 13 -14.40 -6.55 13.76
C LEU A 13 -15.60 -5.59 13.74
N GLY A 14 -16.12 -5.22 14.90
CA GLY A 14 -17.25 -4.29 15.03
C GLY A 14 -18.60 -4.91 14.65
N THR A 15 -19.67 -4.17 14.93
CA THR A 15 -21.06 -4.65 14.75
C THR A 15 -21.92 -3.74 13.89
N GLY A 16 -21.37 -2.66 13.34
CA GLY A 16 -22.09 -1.74 12.46
C GLY A 16 -22.66 -2.39 11.20
N GLU A 17 -23.71 -1.80 10.64
CA GLU A 17 -24.30 -2.27 9.38
C GLU A 17 -23.45 -1.91 8.16
N GLN A 18 -22.80 -0.74 8.21
CA GLN A 18 -21.90 -0.29 7.14
C GLN A 18 -20.57 -1.02 7.25
N VAL A 19 -20.11 -1.58 6.13
CA VAL A 19 -18.85 -2.32 6.06
C VAL A 19 -17.73 -1.39 5.59
N LEU A 20 -16.62 -1.38 6.32
CA LEU A 20 -15.39 -0.74 5.90
C LEU A 20 -14.30 -1.79 5.70
N VAL A 21 -13.73 -1.86 4.50
CA VAL A 21 -12.61 -2.76 4.18
C VAL A 21 -11.31 -1.96 4.21
N LEU A 22 -10.36 -2.39 5.04
CA LEU A 22 -9.05 -1.77 5.20
C LEU A 22 -7.97 -2.75 4.75
N ALA A 23 -7.22 -2.37 3.72
CA ALA A 23 -6.09 -3.16 3.22
C ALA A 23 -4.78 -2.53 3.73
N HIS A 24 -3.68 -3.26 3.94
CA HIS A 24 -2.40 -2.68 4.45
C HIS A 24 -1.46 -1.91 3.51
N GLY A 25 -0.25 -2.26 3.06
CA GLY A 25 0.78 -1.39 2.46
C GLY A 25 1.94 -2.24 1.89
N PHE A 26 2.78 -1.79 0.96
CA PHE A 26 4.00 -2.57 0.65
C PHE A 26 4.87 -2.62 1.90
N GLY A 27 5.40 -3.79 2.26
CA GLY A 27 6.30 -3.92 3.40
C GLY A 27 5.66 -3.88 4.78
N THR A 28 4.34 -3.77 4.87
CA THR A 28 3.59 -3.80 6.15
C THR A 28 2.48 -4.85 6.09
N ASP A 29 1.63 -4.92 7.11
CA ASP A 29 0.48 -5.83 7.25
C ASP A 29 -0.71 -5.07 7.88
N GLN A 30 -1.85 -5.74 8.09
CA GLN A 30 -3.08 -5.12 8.63
C GLN A 30 -2.89 -4.33 9.94
N SER A 31 -1.78 -4.54 10.67
CA SER A 31 -1.42 -3.75 11.85
C SER A 31 -1.14 -2.27 11.57
N VAL A 32 -0.91 -1.87 10.31
CA VAL A 32 -0.78 -0.44 9.94
C VAL A 32 -2.01 0.38 10.35
N TRP A 33 -3.17 -0.27 10.44
CA TRP A 33 -4.44 0.36 10.84
C TRP A 33 -4.70 0.39 12.34
N LYS A 34 -3.76 -0.06 13.18
CA LYS A 34 -3.95 -0.21 14.64
C LYS A 34 -4.42 1.07 15.34
N HIS A 35 -4.07 2.24 14.81
CA HIS A 35 -4.48 3.53 15.36
C HIS A 35 -5.82 4.04 14.81
N LEU A 36 -6.27 3.52 13.67
CA LEU A 36 -7.53 3.92 13.04
C LEU A 36 -8.68 3.00 13.49
N VAL A 37 -8.45 1.69 13.51
CA VAL A 37 -9.48 0.67 13.79
C VAL A 37 -10.28 0.95 15.07
N PRO A 38 -9.68 1.30 16.23
CA PRO A 38 -10.44 1.52 17.45
C PRO A 38 -11.52 2.62 17.34
N HIS A 39 -11.33 3.60 16.44
CA HIS A 39 -12.27 4.70 16.23
C HIS A 39 -13.39 4.38 15.24
N LEU A 40 -13.39 3.18 14.66
CA LEU A 40 -14.35 2.76 13.64
C LEU A 40 -15.32 1.69 14.13
N LEU A 41 -14.97 0.97 15.21
CA LEU A 41 -15.70 -0.24 15.61
C LEU A 41 -17.12 0.02 16.11
N ASP A 42 -17.39 1.22 16.62
CA ASP A 42 -18.70 1.61 17.13
C ASP A 42 -19.72 1.83 15.99
N ASP A 43 -19.25 2.29 14.82
CA ASP A 43 -20.10 2.69 13.70
C ASP A 43 -20.07 1.70 12.52
N PHE A 44 -18.95 0.97 12.36
CA PHE A 44 -18.69 0.14 11.18
C PHE A 44 -18.39 -1.31 11.54
N LYS A 45 -18.74 -2.20 10.62
CA LYS A 45 -18.14 -3.54 10.53
C LYS A 45 -16.85 -3.42 9.74
N VAL A 46 -15.72 -3.57 10.40
CA VAL A 46 -14.39 -3.40 9.82
C VAL A 46 -13.84 -4.75 9.38
N ILE A 47 -13.49 -4.86 8.10
CA ILE A 47 -12.82 -6.03 7.52
C ILE A 47 -11.36 -5.66 7.24
N LEU A 48 -10.44 -6.39 7.86
CA LEU A 48 -9.00 -6.31 7.65
C LEU A 48 -8.53 -7.58 6.95
N TYR A 49 -7.51 -7.47 6.11
CA TYR A 49 -6.86 -8.63 5.52
C TYR A 49 -5.41 -8.31 5.14
N ASP A 50 -4.59 -9.35 5.14
CA ASP A 50 -3.23 -9.32 4.64
C ASP A 50 -3.22 -9.78 3.18
N ASN A 51 -2.54 -9.03 2.34
CA ASN A 51 -2.38 -9.34 0.94
C ASN A 51 -1.23 -10.33 0.80
N MET A 52 -1.53 -11.44 0.15
CA MET A 52 -0.55 -12.47 -0.20
C MET A 52 0.46 -11.87 -1.18
N GLY A 53 1.65 -11.56 -0.70
CA GLY A 53 2.69 -10.93 -1.48
C GLY A 53 2.63 -9.39 -1.52
N ALA A 54 1.47 -8.71 -1.47
CA ALA A 54 1.48 -7.23 -1.52
C ALA A 54 0.17 -6.46 -1.19
N VAL A 55 0.23 -5.61 -0.16
CA VAL A 55 -0.23 -4.20 -0.10
C VAL A 55 -1.71 -3.82 0.00
N GLY A 56 -1.99 -2.69 0.69
CA GLY A 56 -3.30 -2.06 0.93
C GLY A 56 -3.44 -0.53 1.19
N HIS A 57 -2.40 0.27 0.98
CA HIS A 57 -2.12 1.68 1.30
C HIS A 57 -0.98 1.93 0.34
N SER A 58 -0.96 3.04 -0.37
CA SER A 58 -0.22 3.10 -1.62
C SER A 58 -0.82 2.23 -2.74
N VAL A 59 -0.20 1.13 -3.18
CA VAL A 59 -0.66 0.42 -4.41
C VAL A 59 -2.11 -0.09 -4.34
N SER A 60 -2.72 -0.23 -3.17
CA SER A 60 -4.11 -0.74 -3.11
C SER A 60 -5.19 0.29 -3.20
N GLY A 61 -4.82 1.56 -3.22
CA GLY A 61 -5.66 2.54 -3.89
C GLY A 61 -5.93 2.07 -5.33
N MET A 62 -4.89 1.59 -6.04
CA MET A 62 -5.04 1.09 -7.41
C MET A 62 -5.69 -0.31 -7.47
N ILE A 63 -5.41 -1.21 -6.54
CA ILE A 63 -6.11 -2.51 -6.46
C ILE A 63 -7.63 -2.29 -6.26
N GLY A 64 -8.00 -1.40 -5.32
CA GLY A 64 -9.38 -1.01 -5.10
C GLY A 64 -10.01 -0.35 -6.33
N ALA A 65 -9.27 0.52 -7.02
CA ALA A 65 -9.73 1.12 -8.27
C ALA A 65 -10.02 0.05 -9.34
N ILE A 66 -9.09 -0.88 -9.60
CA ILE A 66 -9.27 -1.99 -10.56
C ILE A 66 -10.46 -2.87 -10.17
N ALA A 67 -10.57 -3.24 -8.89
CA ALA A 67 -11.69 -4.03 -8.39
C ALA A 67 -13.04 -3.32 -8.63
N SER A 68 -13.07 -2.01 -8.43
CA SER A 68 -14.27 -1.19 -8.68
C SER A 68 -14.67 -1.08 -10.14
N LEU A 69 -13.72 -1.25 -11.10
CA LEU A 69 -14.07 -1.33 -12.52
C LEU A 69 -14.87 -2.61 -12.82
N SER A 70 -14.50 -3.70 -12.18
CA SER A 70 -15.16 -5.01 -12.37
C SER A 70 -16.48 -5.11 -11.62
N ARG A 71 -16.53 -4.58 -10.39
CA ARG A 71 -17.67 -4.69 -9.47
C ARG A 71 -17.96 -3.38 -8.76
N PRO A 72 -18.36 -2.32 -9.48
CA PRO A 72 -18.62 -1.00 -8.89
C PRO A 72 -19.75 -1.05 -7.86
N ASP A 73 -20.68 -2.00 -7.99
CA ASP A 73 -21.80 -2.22 -7.07
C ASP A 73 -21.37 -2.60 -5.64
N LEU A 74 -20.15 -3.11 -5.46
CA LEU A 74 -19.60 -3.45 -4.15
C LEU A 74 -18.98 -2.25 -3.42
N PHE A 75 -18.81 -1.11 -4.10
CA PHE A 75 -18.13 0.05 -3.54
C PHE A 75 -19.03 1.29 -3.55
N SER A 76 -19.32 1.82 -2.36
CA SER A 76 -19.97 3.13 -2.24
C SER A 76 -18.98 4.29 -2.39
N LYS A 77 -17.71 4.06 -2.01
CA LYS A 77 -16.61 5.04 -2.03
C LYS A 77 -15.28 4.32 -1.90
N ILE A 78 -14.22 4.90 -2.45
CA ILE A 78 -12.82 4.49 -2.22
C ILE A 78 -12.09 5.62 -1.49
N VAL A 79 -11.40 5.29 -0.40
CA VAL A 79 -10.49 6.22 0.29
C VAL A 79 -9.07 5.72 0.08
N MET A 80 -8.26 6.52 -0.60
CA MET A 80 -6.87 6.22 -0.94
C MET A 80 -5.94 7.04 -0.04
N ILE A 81 -4.96 6.38 0.56
CA ILE A 81 -3.91 7.01 1.37
C ILE A 81 -2.55 6.69 0.75
N SER A 82 -1.79 7.74 0.40
CA SER A 82 -0.49 7.67 -0.28
C SER A 82 -0.49 6.81 -1.54
N ALA A 83 -1.58 6.84 -2.32
CA ALA A 83 -1.72 6.11 -3.58
C ALA A 83 -1.05 6.86 -4.74
N SER A 84 -0.39 6.11 -5.61
CA SER A 84 0.13 6.61 -6.88
C SER A 84 -0.34 5.70 -8.03
N PRO A 85 -0.76 6.27 -9.18
CA PRO A 85 -1.08 5.48 -10.37
C PRO A 85 0.18 5.06 -11.15
N ARG A 86 1.33 5.69 -10.91
CA ARG A 86 2.61 5.33 -11.51
C ARG A 86 3.77 5.98 -10.74
N TYR A 87 4.84 5.23 -10.47
CA TYR A 87 6.00 5.74 -9.74
C TYR A 87 7.12 6.21 -10.67
N LEU A 88 7.27 5.58 -11.83
CA LEU A 88 8.29 5.92 -12.81
C LEU A 88 7.94 7.20 -13.57
N ASN A 89 8.88 8.14 -13.62
CA ASN A 89 8.79 9.35 -14.42
C ASN A 89 8.63 9.04 -15.92
N ASP A 90 8.04 9.98 -16.64
CA ASP A 90 7.82 9.96 -18.08
C ASP A 90 7.96 11.40 -18.61
N VAL A 91 7.98 11.58 -19.93
CA VAL A 91 8.19 12.89 -20.58
C VAL A 91 7.25 13.97 -20.01
N ASP A 92 5.98 13.61 -19.82
CA ASP A 92 4.92 14.51 -19.34
C ASP A 92 4.32 14.04 -18.00
N TYR A 93 5.08 13.27 -17.21
CA TYR A 93 4.58 12.75 -15.94
C TYR A 93 5.69 12.62 -14.90
N TYR A 94 5.45 13.20 -13.72
CA TYR A 94 6.35 13.09 -12.59
C TYR A 94 5.76 12.12 -11.55
N GLY A 95 6.32 10.90 -11.51
CA GLY A 95 5.96 9.85 -10.56
C GLY A 95 6.87 9.79 -9.32
N GLY A 96 8.06 10.41 -9.40
CA GLY A 96 9.00 10.55 -8.30
C GLY A 96 10.28 9.71 -8.41
N PHE A 97 10.38 8.80 -9.39
CA PHE A 97 11.56 7.97 -9.61
C PHE A 97 12.00 7.98 -11.07
N GLU A 98 13.31 8.05 -11.29
CA GLU A 98 13.90 7.67 -12.57
C GLU A 98 14.10 6.14 -12.64
N GLN A 99 14.22 5.61 -13.86
CA GLN A 99 14.41 4.16 -14.04
C GLN A 99 15.70 3.67 -13.37
N ASP A 100 16.75 4.50 -13.37
CA ASP A 100 18.02 4.19 -12.72
C ASP A 100 17.93 4.17 -11.19
N ASP A 101 17.04 4.97 -10.58
CA ASP A 101 16.77 4.93 -9.15
C ASP A 101 16.13 3.58 -8.76
N LEU A 102 15.15 3.13 -9.57
CA LEU A 102 14.49 1.85 -9.36
C LEU A 102 15.44 0.67 -9.57
N ASN A 103 16.29 0.74 -10.59
CA ASN A 103 17.30 -0.30 -10.85
C ASN A 103 18.23 -0.48 -9.64
N GLN A 104 18.74 0.63 -9.09
CA GLN A 104 19.56 0.62 -7.88
C GLN A 104 18.80 0.07 -6.66
N LEU A 105 17.52 0.43 -6.51
CA LEU A 105 16.67 -0.10 -5.44
C LEU A 105 16.55 -1.63 -5.54
N PHE A 106 16.30 -2.16 -6.74
CA PHE A 106 16.16 -3.62 -6.95
C PHE A 106 17.49 -4.37 -6.78
N GLU A 107 18.61 -3.78 -7.21
CA GLU A 107 19.95 -4.35 -6.99
C GLU A 107 20.31 -4.39 -5.49
N ALA A 108 19.96 -3.35 -4.73
CA ALA A 108 20.16 -3.33 -3.28
C ALA A 108 19.33 -4.41 -2.56
N MET A 109 18.07 -4.61 -2.98
CA MET A 109 17.22 -5.69 -2.47
C MET A 109 17.83 -7.08 -2.73
N GLN A 110 18.37 -7.30 -3.93
CA GLN A 110 18.99 -8.57 -4.33
C GLN A 110 20.30 -8.85 -3.61
N SER A 111 21.15 -7.82 -3.47
CA SER A 111 22.48 -7.97 -2.90
C SER A 111 22.47 -8.22 -1.39
N ASN A 112 21.66 -7.47 -0.64
CA ASN A 112 21.54 -7.63 0.80
C ASN A 112 20.19 -7.13 1.31
N TYR A 113 19.19 -8.01 1.28
CA TYR A 113 17.83 -7.69 1.71
C TYR A 113 17.74 -7.13 3.13
N LYS A 114 18.53 -7.66 4.07
CA LYS A 114 18.52 -7.18 5.46
C LYS A 114 19.01 -5.74 5.56
N ALA A 115 20.14 -5.43 4.91
CA ALA A 115 20.68 -4.07 4.90
C ALA A 115 19.74 -3.12 4.17
N TRP A 116 19.13 -3.57 3.07
CA TRP A 116 18.13 -2.81 2.35
C TRP A 116 16.93 -2.48 3.22
N CYS A 117 16.35 -3.43 3.98
CA CYS A 117 15.24 -3.17 4.90
C CYS A 117 15.59 -2.08 5.92
N SER A 118 16.78 -2.15 6.53
CA SER A 118 17.24 -1.17 7.51
C SER A 118 17.44 0.23 6.93
N GLY A 119 17.86 0.34 5.66
CA GLY A 119 18.02 1.62 4.97
C GLY A 119 16.71 2.18 4.39
N PHE A 120 15.85 1.32 3.86
CA PHE A 120 14.61 1.71 3.19
C PHE A 120 13.51 2.12 4.18
N ALA A 121 13.38 1.42 5.31
CA ALA A 121 12.33 1.70 6.29
C ALA A 121 12.26 3.15 6.79
N PRO A 122 13.38 3.79 7.23
CA PRO A 122 13.35 5.18 7.66
C PRO A 122 13.01 6.17 6.53
N LEU A 123 13.42 5.86 5.30
CA LEU A 123 13.10 6.70 4.14
C LEU A 123 11.61 6.64 3.79
N ALA A 124 11.01 5.46 3.87
CA ALA A 124 9.60 5.24 3.55
C ALA A 124 8.66 5.81 4.63
N VAL A 125 8.99 5.64 5.91
CA VAL A 125 8.17 6.14 7.03
C VAL A 125 8.39 7.64 7.26
N GLY A 126 9.62 8.12 7.08
CA GLY A 126 10.03 9.48 7.42
C GLY A 126 10.14 9.71 8.93
N GLY A 127 10.51 10.94 9.31
CA GLY A 127 10.67 11.33 10.71
C GLY A 127 11.97 10.81 11.34
N ASP A 128 11.89 10.43 12.61
CA ASP A 128 13.02 9.89 13.37
C ASP A 128 13.28 8.42 13.02
N MET A 129 14.53 8.11 12.67
CA MET A 129 14.99 6.77 12.29
C MET A 129 14.83 5.75 13.43
N ASP A 130 14.89 6.21 14.69
CA ASP A 130 14.75 5.37 15.87
C ASP A 130 13.29 5.24 16.35
N SER A 131 12.35 5.85 15.63
CA SER A 131 10.93 5.82 16.00
C SER A 131 10.33 4.40 15.96
N VAL A 132 9.32 4.18 16.81
CA VAL A 132 8.58 2.91 16.86
C VAL A 132 7.97 2.56 15.50
N ALA A 133 7.51 3.55 14.74
CA ALA A 133 6.94 3.34 13.41
C ALA A 133 7.98 2.80 12.40
N VAL A 134 9.21 3.34 12.41
CA VAL A 134 10.31 2.84 11.56
C VAL A 134 10.69 1.41 11.96
N GLN A 135 10.77 1.12 13.26
CA GLN A 135 11.09 -0.22 13.75
C GLN A 135 10.02 -1.26 13.36
N GLU A 136 8.74 -0.90 13.47
CA GLU A 136 7.63 -1.77 13.08
C GLU A 136 7.59 -2.02 11.57
N PHE A 137 7.81 -0.98 10.77
CA PHE A 137 7.88 -1.11 9.33
C PHE A 137 9.08 -1.96 8.90
N SER A 138 10.26 -1.73 9.47
CA SER A 138 11.46 -2.55 9.23
C SER A 138 11.24 -4.02 9.59
N ARG A 139 10.58 -4.30 10.73
CA ARG A 139 10.22 -5.66 11.16
C ARG A 139 9.29 -6.36 10.16
N THR A 140 8.24 -5.68 9.72
CA THR A 140 7.25 -6.26 8.79
C THR A 140 7.84 -6.48 7.40
N LEU A 141 8.66 -5.55 6.93
CA LEU A 141 9.41 -5.68 5.68
C LEU A 141 10.40 -6.84 5.72
N PHE A 142 11.10 -7.03 6.86
CA PHE A 142 12.01 -8.15 7.06
C PHE A 142 11.30 -9.53 7.09
N ASN A 143 10.02 -9.58 7.46
CA ASN A 143 9.25 -10.82 7.50
C ASN A 143 8.84 -11.32 6.10
N MET A 144 8.98 -10.50 5.06
CA MET A 144 8.74 -10.94 3.69
C MET A 144 9.89 -11.81 3.20
N ARG A 145 9.56 -12.86 2.43
CA ARG A 145 10.59 -13.66 1.74
C ARG A 145 11.27 -12.76 0.70
N PRO A 146 12.62 -12.66 0.64
CA PRO A 146 13.30 -11.66 -0.19
C PRO A 146 12.96 -11.71 -1.68
N ASP A 147 12.79 -12.91 -2.25
CA ASP A 147 12.39 -13.11 -3.64
C ASP A 147 10.95 -12.63 -3.91
N ILE A 148 10.04 -12.85 -2.97
CA ILE A 148 8.67 -12.33 -3.05
C ILE A 148 8.69 -10.81 -2.95
N ALA A 149 9.42 -10.25 -1.99
CA ALA A 149 9.52 -8.80 -1.81
C ALA A 149 10.06 -8.10 -3.05
N LEU A 150 11.12 -8.64 -3.66
CA LEU A 150 11.69 -8.12 -4.91
C LEU A 150 10.68 -8.16 -6.06
N SER A 151 10.08 -9.33 -6.31
CA SER A 151 9.10 -9.51 -7.39
C SER A 151 7.92 -8.55 -7.23
N VAL A 152 7.44 -8.39 -6.01
CA VAL A 152 6.35 -7.48 -5.68
C VAL A 152 6.76 -6.02 -5.88
N ALA A 153 7.91 -5.61 -5.36
CA ALA A 153 8.41 -4.25 -5.52
C ALA A 153 8.55 -3.90 -7.01
N GLN A 154 9.11 -4.80 -7.83
CA GLN A 154 9.21 -4.61 -9.27
C GLN A 154 7.85 -4.40 -9.92
N ASN A 155 6.86 -5.25 -9.61
CA ASN A 155 5.50 -5.09 -10.13
C ASN A 155 4.85 -3.77 -9.71
N ILE A 156 5.05 -3.32 -8.47
CA ILE A 156 4.50 -2.07 -7.97
C ILE A 156 5.14 -0.87 -8.67
N PHE A 157 6.46 -0.74 -8.59
CA PHE A 157 7.18 0.43 -9.08
C PHE A 157 7.14 0.55 -10.62
N GLN A 158 6.99 -0.57 -11.33
CA GLN A 158 6.86 -0.59 -12.79
C GLN A 158 5.40 -0.54 -13.28
N SER A 159 4.41 -0.52 -12.39
CA SER A 159 3.01 -0.45 -12.81
C SER A 159 2.65 0.92 -13.39
N ASP A 160 1.72 0.92 -14.35
CA ASP A 160 1.10 2.12 -14.90
C ASP A 160 -0.42 1.95 -14.96
N MET A 161 -1.09 2.61 -14.02
CA MET A 161 -2.54 2.60 -13.88
C MET A 161 -3.19 3.89 -14.41
N ARG A 162 -2.41 4.83 -14.98
CA ARG A 162 -2.93 6.13 -15.46
C ARG A 162 -4.04 5.93 -16.49
N GLN A 163 -3.89 4.92 -17.36
CA GLN A 163 -4.81 4.63 -18.46
C GLN A 163 -6.19 4.16 -17.99
N ILE A 164 -6.33 3.63 -16.78
CA ILE A 164 -7.61 3.11 -16.27
C ILE A 164 -8.35 4.12 -15.38
N LEU A 165 -7.69 5.20 -14.93
CA LEU A 165 -8.27 6.13 -13.96
C LEU A 165 -9.56 6.78 -14.45
N HIS A 166 -9.65 7.09 -15.74
CA HIS A 166 -10.84 7.69 -16.35
C HIS A 166 -12.06 6.76 -16.40
N LEU A 167 -11.85 5.45 -16.17
CA LEU A 167 -12.91 4.45 -16.13
C LEU A 167 -13.50 4.27 -14.72
N VAL A 168 -12.83 4.79 -13.68
CA VAL A 168 -13.28 4.65 -12.29
C VAL A 168 -14.46 5.58 -12.05
N THR A 169 -15.63 4.99 -11.79
CA THR A 169 -16.89 5.72 -11.54
C THR A 169 -17.22 5.87 -10.06
N VAL A 170 -16.62 5.04 -9.21
CA VAL A 170 -16.82 5.08 -7.75
C VAL A 170 -16.18 6.34 -7.16
N PRO A 171 -16.89 7.11 -6.30
CA PRO A 171 -16.32 8.31 -5.69
C PRO A 171 -15.03 8.01 -4.93
N CYS A 172 -13.96 8.75 -5.25
CA CYS A 172 -12.65 8.60 -4.63
C CYS A 172 -12.31 9.79 -3.71
N ARG A 173 -11.76 9.48 -2.53
CA ARG A 173 -11.10 10.46 -1.64
C ARG A 173 -9.62 10.14 -1.63
N ILE A 174 -8.79 11.10 -2.01
CA ILE A 174 -7.34 10.93 -2.13
C ILE A 174 -6.68 11.75 -1.03
N LEU A 175 -5.93 11.06 -0.18
CA LEU A 175 -5.21 11.63 0.96
C LEU A 175 -3.74 11.24 0.84
N GLN A 176 -2.83 12.13 1.18
CA GLN A 176 -1.40 11.83 1.25
C GLN A 176 -0.72 12.79 2.23
N SER A 177 0.47 12.39 2.69
CA SER A 177 1.37 13.30 3.38
C SER A 177 1.91 14.36 2.40
N MET A 178 2.11 15.59 2.87
CA MET A 178 2.76 16.64 2.05
C MET A 178 4.21 16.29 1.72
N LYS A 179 4.86 15.47 2.56
CA LYS A 179 6.20 14.96 2.37
C LYS A 179 6.12 13.44 2.39
N ASP A 180 6.13 12.84 1.21
CA ASP A 180 6.09 11.40 0.99
C ASP A 180 7.18 11.06 -0.04
N LEU A 181 8.05 10.10 0.28
CA LEU A 181 9.15 9.71 -0.61
C LEU A 181 8.63 9.15 -1.93
N ALA A 182 7.56 8.37 -1.87
CA ALA A 182 7.08 7.57 -2.99
C ALA A 182 5.92 8.22 -3.73
N VAL A 183 5.29 9.24 -3.15
CA VAL A 183 4.16 9.96 -3.76
C VAL A 183 4.43 11.46 -3.75
N GLN A 184 4.93 11.95 -4.88
CA GLN A 184 5.27 13.36 -5.02
C GLN A 184 4.02 14.23 -5.15
N TRP A 185 4.09 15.43 -4.59
CA TRP A 185 3.10 16.47 -4.87
C TRP A 185 3.33 16.94 -6.31
N CYS A 186 2.30 16.84 -7.15
CA CYS A 186 2.35 17.43 -8.49
C CYS A 186 2.39 18.96 -8.32
N VAL A 187 3.50 19.60 -8.72
CA VAL A 187 3.62 21.06 -8.84
C VAL A 187 3.13 21.49 -10.21
#